data_AF-A0A1P8UHE0-F1
#
_entry.id   AF-A0A1P8UHE0-F1
#
_cell.length_a   1.000
_cell.length_b   1.000
_cell.length_c   1.000
_cell.angle_alpha   90.00
_cell.angle_beta   90.00
_cell.angle_gamma   90.00
#
_symmetry.space_group_name_H-M   'P 1'
#
loop_
_entity.id
_entity.type
_entity.pdbx_description
1 polymer ?
#
loop_
_entity_poly.entity_id
_entity_poly.type
_entity_poly.pdbx_seq_one_letter_code
_entity_poly.pdbx_strand_id
1 'polypeptide(L)'
;MNKSNTLQDFIAAHRQRGVKTSTINHSLQTVRRICNLAAGEWIDEHGLTWLEHAPKIKFLPVKDRRQPYPLGWEERRHLLQQLPEHLARMALFAANSGCREAEICALRWDWEVEVPEMNTSVFIIPETFVKNGEERLVVLNDVARSIIEGQRGQHPERVFVSRGRPVNGINNLSWKRGRIVAALAHIRDSDDCGGIEASVERADKDVIATVWGVKRGKRVESIYTWGEYAKERAAKGKPVERLQYKDYDVPQQMLAKARQRFIDEHWQAFAAFSRVRVHNLKHTFGRRLRAAGVGFEDRQDLLGHRSGRMTTHYSAAELGNLIEAANRVCGSKSRKSPALMVLKRKRG
;
A
#
# COMPACT_ATOMS: atom_id res chain seq x y z
N MET A 1 -13.83 -16.26 -39.98
CA MET A 1 -13.30 -16.71 -38.67
C MET A 1 -11.88 -16.18 -38.49
N ASN A 2 -11.69 -14.99 -37.93
CA ASN A 2 -10.36 -14.51 -37.53
C ASN A 2 -10.35 -14.36 -36.01
N LYS A 3 -10.10 -15.45 -35.29
CA LYS A 3 -9.68 -15.36 -33.88
C LYS A 3 -8.27 -14.78 -33.93
N SER A 4 -8.15 -13.45 -33.79
CA SER A 4 -6.86 -12.77 -33.62
C SER A 4 -6.12 -13.42 -32.45
N ASN A 5 -5.23 -14.36 -32.77
CA ASN A 5 -4.31 -15.03 -31.85
C ASN A 5 -3.15 -14.11 -31.46
N THR A 6 -3.06 -12.92 -32.06
CA THR A 6 -1.93 -11.98 -31.94
C THR A 6 -1.66 -11.53 -30.51
N LEU A 7 -2.68 -11.49 -29.64
CA LEU A 7 -2.51 -11.12 -28.23
C LEU A 7 -2.35 -12.33 -27.29
N GLN A 8 -2.52 -13.58 -27.78
CA GLN A 8 -2.35 -14.77 -26.94
C GLN A 8 -0.90 -14.96 -26.54
N ASP A 9 0.04 -14.75 -27.47
CA ASP A 9 1.48 -14.87 -27.18
C ASP A 9 1.93 -13.82 -26.16
N PHE A 10 1.42 -12.59 -26.28
CA PHE A 10 1.62 -11.54 -25.28
C PHE A 10 1.12 -11.98 -23.90
N ILE A 11 -0.10 -12.51 -23.81
CA ILE A 11 -0.70 -12.99 -22.56
C ILE A 11 0.11 -14.16 -21.98
N ALA A 12 0.49 -15.13 -22.82
CA ALA A 12 1.25 -16.31 -22.42
C ALA A 12 2.63 -15.92 -21.88
N ALA A 13 3.36 -15.07 -22.59
CA ALA A 13 4.66 -14.55 -22.14
C ALA A 13 4.57 -13.82 -20.80
N HIS A 14 3.54 -12.98 -20.61
CA HIS A 14 3.35 -12.26 -19.34
C HIS A 14 2.96 -13.20 -18.20
N ARG A 15 2.14 -14.23 -18.45
CA ARG A 15 1.81 -15.26 -17.47
C ARG A 15 3.02 -16.10 -17.08
N GLN A 16 3.86 -16.49 -18.05
CA GLN A 16 5.10 -17.21 -17.81
C GLN A 16 6.06 -16.40 -16.93
N ARG A 17 6.08 -15.08 -17.10
CA ARG A 17 6.81 -14.12 -16.24
C ARG A 17 6.13 -13.85 -14.88
N GLY A 18 5.00 -14.48 -14.58
CA GLY A 18 4.28 -14.33 -13.31
C GLY A 18 3.60 -12.97 -13.13
N VAL A 19 3.32 -12.24 -14.21
CA VAL A 19 2.65 -10.93 -14.16
C VAL A 19 1.20 -11.08 -13.73
N LYS A 20 0.74 -10.19 -12.84
CA LYS A 20 -0.64 -10.21 -12.33
C LYS A 20 -1.66 -9.92 -13.42
N THR A 21 -2.81 -10.58 -13.32
CA THR A 21 -3.88 -10.51 -14.34
C THR A 21 -4.37 -9.08 -14.57
N SER A 22 -4.50 -8.28 -13.50
CA SER A 22 -4.87 -6.86 -13.61
C SER A 22 -3.86 -6.05 -14.45
N THR A 23 -2.57 -6.38 -14.36
CA THR A 23 -1.52 -5.68 -15.12
C THR A 23 -1.61 -6.03 -16.61
N ILE A 24 -1.81 -7.32 -16.92
CA ILE A 24 -2.07 -7.77 -18.30
C ILE A 24 -3.31 -7.06 -18.85
N ASN A 25 -4.39 -7.00 -18.07
CA ASN A 25 -5.62 -6.31 -18.48
C ASN A 25 -5.42 -4.81 -18.73
N HIS A 26 -4.52 -4.11 -18.00
CA HIS A 26 -4.22 -2.70 -18.28
C HIS A 26 -3.53 -2.53 -19.65
N SER A 27 -2.61 -3.43 -20.02
CA SER A 27 -2.03 -3.43 -21.36
C SER A 27 -3.10 -3.67 -22.42
N LEU A 28 -3.96 -4.68 -22.22
CA LEU A 28 -5.08 -4.96 -23.13
C LEU A 28 -6.08 -3.80 -23.21
N GLN A 29 -6.31 -3.08 -22.12
CA GLN A 29 -7.19 -1.91 -22.08
C GLN A 29 -6.62 -0.77 -22.94
N THR A 30 -5.30 -0.58 -22.91
CA THR A 30 -4.62 0.41 -23.74
C THR A 30 -4.76 0.07 -25.22
N VAL A 31 -4.47 -1.18 -25.60
CA VAL A 31 -4.65 -1.64 -27.00
C VAL A 31 -6.10 -1.48 -27.44
N ARG A 32 -7.07 -1.88 -26.60
CA ARG A 32 -8.50 -1.69 -26.92
C ARG A 32 -8.86 -0.22 -27.10
N ARG A 33 -8.33 0.68 -26.26
CA ARG A 33 -8.58 2.12 -26.40
C ARG A 33 -8.02 2.65 -27.72
N ILE A 34 -6.79 2.28 -28.08
CA ILE A 34 -6.16 2.65 -29.36
C ILE A 34 -7.01 2.17 -30.53
N CYS A 35 -7.40 0.89 -30.54
CA CYS A 35 -8.24 0.34 -31.62
C CYS A 35 -9.60 1.03 -31.73
N ASN A 36 -10.23 1.37 -30.60
CA ASN A 36 -11.50 2.08 -30.60
C ASN A 36 -11.34 3.52 -31.13
N LEU A 37 -10.26 4.21 -30.77
CA LEU A 37 -9.97 5.55 -31.28
C LEU A 37 -9.66 5.53 -32.77
N ALA A 38 -8.81 4.62 -33.21
CA ALA A 38 -8.48 4.41 -34.62
C ALA A 38 -9.71 4.10 -35.49
N ALA A 39 -10.72 3.44 -34.91
CA ALA A 39 -11.94 3.07 -35.63
C ALA A 39 -13.07 4.11 -35.59
N GLY A 40 -12.95 5.20 -34.82
CA GLY A 40 -14.08 6.11 -34.63
C GLY A 40 -13.77 7.56 -34.31
N GLU A 41 -12.52 7.92 -34.03
CA GLU A 41 -12.14 9.29 -33.68
C GLU A 41 -10.91 9.77 -34.45
N TRP A 42 -9.92 8.90 -34.65
CA TRP A 42 -8.72 9.25 -35.41
C TRP A 42 -9.01 9.13 -36.90
N ILE A 43 -8.63 10.18 -37.61
CA ILE A 43 -8.81 10.34 -39.05
C ILE A 43 -7.43 10.52 -39.68
N ASP A 44 -7.20 9.92 -40.84
CA ASP A 44 -5.98 10.06 -41.61
C ASP A 44 -6.02 11.30 -42.54
N GLU A 45 -4.96 11.49 -43.32
CA GLU A 45 -4.84 12.61 -44.28
C GLU A 45 -5.87 12.56 -45.42
N HIS A 46 -6.57 11.44 -45.58
CA HIS A 46 -7.61 11.23 -46.60
C HIS A 46 -9.03 11.33 -46.04
N GLY A 47 -9.19 11.71 -44.77
CA GLY A 47 -10.50 11.83 -44.15
C GLY A 47 -11.12 10.49 -43.72
N LEU A 48 -10.33 9.41 -43.70
CA LEU A 48 -10.79 8.08 -43.34
C LEU A 48 -10.33 7.69 -41.93
N THR A 49 -11.10 6.83 -41.26
CA THR A 49 -10.67 6.25 -40.00
C THR A 49 -9.53 5.25 -40.23
N TRP A 50 -8.57 5.24 -39.33
CA TRP A 50 -7.42 4.33 -39.39
C TRP A 50 -7.79 2.84 -39.33
N LEU A 51 -8.95 2.53 -38.76
CA LEU A 51 -9.56 1.20 -38.81
C LEU A 51 -11.02 1.33 -39.27
N GLU A 52 -11.49 0.36 -40.04
CA GLU A 52 -12.91 0.26 -40.39
C GLU A 52 -13.74 -0.13 -39.15
N HIS A 53 -13.25 -1.11 -38.38
CA HIS A 53 -13.90 -1.57 -37.14
C HIS A 53 -12.88 -1.97 -36.08
N ALA A 54 -13.16 -1.62 -34.82
CA ALA A 54 -12.31 -2.01 -33.69
C ALA A 54 -12.48 -3.50 -33.34
N PRO A 55 -11.38 -4.29 -33.22
CA PRO A 55 -11.45 -5.68 -32.80
C PRO A 55 -11.94 -5.84 -31.35
N LYS A 56 -12.71 -6.90 -31.12
CA LYS A 56 -13.22 -7.25 -29.78
C LYS A 56 -12.15 -7.91 -28.91
N ILE A 57 -11.35 -7.09 -28.23
CA ILE A 57 -10.40 -7.57 -27.22
C ILE A 57 -11.17 -7.92 -25.95
N LYS A 58 -11.00 -9.11 -25.36
CA LYS A 58 -11.61 -9.49 -24.06
C LYS A 58 -10.58 -9.37 -22.93
N PHE A 59 -11.04 -8.99 -21.74
CA PHE A 59 -10.20 -9.00 -20.55
C PHE A 59 -10.23 -10.35 -19.84
N LEU A 60 -9.14 -10.65 -19.17
CA LEU A 60 -8.97 -11.87 -18.40
C LEU A 60 -9.70 -11.74 -17.04
N PRO A 61 -10.33 -12.80 -16.53
CA PRO A 61 -10.98 -12.77 -15.22
C PRO A 61 -9.94 -12.60 -14.11
N VAL A 62 -10.08 -11.55 -13.31
CA VAL A 62 -9.14 -11.24 -12.20
C VAL A 62 -9.47 -12.12 -10.99
N LYS A 63 -8.75 -13.23 -10.83
CA LYS A 63 -8.87 -14.14 -9.68
C LYS A 63 -7.75 -14.00 -8.65
N ASP A 64 -6.72 -13.22 -8.97
CA ASP A 64 -5.49 -13.05 -8.20
C ASP A 64 -5.46 -11.73 -7.38
N ARG A 65 -6.63 -11.14 -7.15
CA ARG A 65 -6.76 -9.89 -6.37
C ARG A 65 -6.43 -10.17 -4.90
N ARG A 66 -5.49 -9.38 -4.37
CA ARG A 66 -5.13 -9.42 -2.95
C ARG A 66 -6.30 -8.90 -2.11
N GLN A 67 -6.67 -9.65 -1.07
CA GLN A 67 -7.67 -9.21 -0.10
C GLN A 67 -7.11 -8.08 0.79
N PRO A 68 -7.95 -7.13 1.23
CA PRO A 68 -7.56 -6.13 2.22
C PRO A 68 -7.01 -6.80 3.48
N TYR A 69 -5.96 -6.21 4.08
CA TYR A 69 -5.37 -6.67 5.33
C TYR A 69 -5.37 -5.56 6.38
N PRO A 70 -6.44 -5.40 7.16
CA PRO A 70 -6.50 -4.46 8.27
C PRO A 70 -5.54 -4.91 9.39
N LEU A 71 -4.69 -4.01 9.89
CA LEU A 71 -3.70 -4.33 10.92
C LEU A 71 -4.36 -4.44 12.31
N GLY A 72 -3.87 -5.40 13.09
CA GLY A 72 -4.08 -5.45 14.54
C GLY A 72 -3.32 -4.34 15.29
N TRP A 73 -3.62 -4.17 16.58
CA TRP A 73 -2.93 -3.19 17.43
C TRP A 73 -1.46 -3.55 17.66
N GLU A 74 -1.16 -4.82 17.94
CA GLU A 74 0.22 -5.31 18.11
C GLU A 74 1.04 -5.17 16.82
N GLU A 75 0.48 -5.56 15.68
CA GLU A 75 1.13 -5.37 14.38
C GLU A 75 1.44 -3.90 14.10
N ARG A 76 0.50 -3.01 14.42
CA ARG A 76 0.72 -1.56 14.29
C ARG A 76 1.86 -1.10 15.21
N ARG A 77 1.89 -1.55 16.47
CA ARG A 77 2.97 -1.25 17.43
C ARG A 77 4.34 -1.66 16.87
N HIS A 78 4.48 -2.91 16.45
CA HIS A 78 5.71 -3.41 15.86
C HIS A 78 6.10 -2.67 14.58
N LEU A 79 5.12 -2.35 13.71
CA LEU A 79 5.40 -1.63 12.48
C LEU A 79 5.95 -0.23 12.77
N LEU A 80 5.31 0.53 13.65
CA LEU A 80 5.72 1.90 13.95
C LEU A 80 7.09 1.96 14.63
N GLN A 81 7.41 1.01 15.51
CA GLN A 81 8.71 0.93 16.20
C GLN A 81 9.89 0.64 15.25
N GLN A 82 9.64 -0.02 14.12
CA GLN A 82 10.69 -0.40 13.17
C GLN A 82 10.79 0.53 11.95
N LEU A 83 9.90 1.53 11.85
CA LEU A 83 9.94 2.52 10.80
C LEU A 83 10.78 3.74 11.23
N PRO A 84 11.50 4.38 10.30
CA PRO A 84 12.04 5.72 10.52
C PRO A 84 10.94 6.68 10.97
N GLU A 85 11.27 7.61 11.86
CA GLU A 85 10.33 8.52 12.54
C GLU A 85 9.31 9.18 11.59
N HIS A 86 9.77 9.78 10.49
CA HIS A 86 8.89 10.41 9.49
C HIS A 86 7.90 9.40 8.87
N LEU A 87 8.33 8.18 8.54
CA LEU A 87 7.45 7.14 8.01
C LEU A 87 6.48 6.62 9.08
N ALA A 88 6.93 6.51 10.34
CA ALA A 88 6.07 6.10 11.45
C ALA A 88 4.93 7.12 11.67
N ARG A 89 5.24 8.43 11.66
CA ARG A 89 4.25 9.51 11.74
C ARG A 89 3.27 9.47 10.57
N MET A 90 3.76 9.37 9.33
CA MET A 90 2.91 9.28 8.14
C MET A 90 2.02 8.03 8.16
N ALA A 91 2.54 6.90 8.66
CA ALA A 91 1.77 5.67 8.80
C ALA A 91 0.68 5.79 9.87
N LEU A 92 1.00 6.41 11.01
CA LEU A 92 0.03 6.65 12.06
C LEU A 92 -1.05 7.62 11.58
N PHE A 93 -0.69 8.66 10.83
CA PHE A 93 -1.64 9.57 10.19
C PHE A 93 -2.57 8.80 9.23
N ALA A 94 -2.03 7.99 8.32
CA ALA A 94 -2.83 7.18 7.39
C ALA A 94 -3.83 6.25 8.10
N ALA A 95 -3.46 5.71 9.27
CA ALA A 95 -4.31 4.83 10.07
C ALA A 95 -5.43 5.57 10.84
N ASN A 96 -5.42 6.91 10.83
CA ASN A 96 -6.33 7.77 11.57
C ASN A 96 -7.09 8.81 10.70
N SER A 97 -6.69 9.01 9.44
CA SER A 97 -7.32 9.97 8.52
C SER A 97 -7.95 9.36 7.27
N GLY A 98 -7.72 8.07 7.01
CA GLY A 98 -8.24 7.39 5.81
C GLY A 98 -7.63 7.86 4.49
N CYS A 99 -6.58 8.68 4.54
CA CYS A 99 -5.91 9.21 3.36
C CYS A 99 -5.20 8.13 2.53
N ARG A 100 -5.08 8.37 1.22
CA ARG A 100 -4.22 7.62 0.31
C ARG A 100 -2.78 8.09 0.47
N GLU A 101 -1.82 7.24 0.12
CA GLU A 101 -0.39 7.59 0.16
C GLU A 101 -0.07 8.89 -0.58
N ALA A 102 -0.63 9.08 -1.77
CA ALA A 102 -0.44 10.29 -2.56
C ALA A 102 -1.00 11.55 -1.87
N GLU A 103 -2.17 11.44 -1.24
CA GLU A 103 -2.80 12.54 -0.47
C GLU A 103 -1.90 12.96 0.70
N ILE A 104 -1.31 12.00 1.42
CA ILE A 104 -0.41 12.27 2.55
C ILE A 104 0.91 12.89 2.07
N CYS A 105 1.53 12.31 1.04
CA CYS A 105 2.78 12.82 0.48
C CYS A 105 2.63 14.24 -0.08
N ALA A 106 1.46 14.56 -0.62
CA ALA A 106 1.18 15.86 -1.22
C ALA A 106 0.56 16.86 -0.24
N LEU A 107 0.24 16.51 1.00
CA LEU A 107 -0.49 17.39 1.93
C LEU A 107 0.25 18.71 2.18
N ARG A 108 -0.46 19.83 2.03
CA ARG A 108 0.08 21.19 2.15
C ARG A 108 -0.63 21.98 3.23
N TRP A 109 0.08 22.95 3.80
CA TRP A 109 -0.48 23.84 4.83
C TRP A 109 -1.54 24.80 4.30
N ASP A 110 -1.44 25.23 3.02
CA ASP A 110 -2.44 26.10 2.38
C ASP A 110 -3.78 25.39 2.10
N TRP A 111 -3.86 24.08 2.34
CA TRP A 111 -5.10 23.30 2.25
C TRP A 111 -5.81 23.15 3.60
N GLU A 112 -5.19 23.63 4.67
CA GLU A 112 -5.77 23.56 6.00
C GLU A 112 -6.78 24.69 6.19
N VAL A 113 -7.94 24.34 6.74
CA VAL A 113 -9.00 25.26 7.10
C VAL A 113 -9.26 25.11 8.59
N GLU A 114 -9.04 26.19 9.33
CA GLU A 114 -9.37 26.24 10.75
C GLU A 114 -10.89 26.25 10.95
N VAL A 115 -11.35 25.56 11.99
CA VAL A 115 -12.74 25.50 12.43
C VAL A 115 -12.76 25.92 13.91
N PRO A 116 -12.70 27.23 14.19
CA PRO A 116 -12.55 27.76 15.55
C PRO A 116 -13.64 27.29 16.52
N GLU A 117 -14.87 27.13 16.03
CA GLU A 117 -16.03 26.69 16.82
C GLU A 117 -15.85 25.30 17.44
N MET A 118 -14.99 24.48 16.84
CA MET A 118 -14.65 23.13 17.31
C MET A 118 -13.23 23.04 17.85
N ASN A 119 -12.53 24.17 17.94
CA ASN A 119 -11.12 24.26 18.30
C ASN A 119 -10.30 23.20 17.54
N THR A 120 -10.45 23.11 16.22
CA THR A 120 -9.75 22.11 15.38
C THR A 120 -9.56 22.65 13.96
N SER A 121 -8.95 21.84 13.09
CA SER A 121 -8.82 22.12 11.67
C SER A 121 -9.16 20.89 10.82
N VAL A 122 -9.45 21.14 9.55
CA VAL A 122 -9.64 20.12 8.52
C VAL A 122 -8.76 20.44 7.32
N PHE A 123 -8.49 19.47 6.45
CA PHE A 123 -7.84 19.75 5.16
C PHE A 123 -8.82 19.57 4.01
N ILE A 124 -8.80 20.48 3.05
CA ILE A 124 -9.53 20.35 1.79
C ILE A 124 -8.50 20.14 0.67
N ILE A 125 -8.36 18.90 0.23
CA ILE A 125 -7.45 18.56 -0.87
C ILE A 125 -8.15 18.89 -2.19
N PRO A 126 -7.56 19.73 -3.06
CA PRO A 126 -8.19 20.12 -4.32
C PRO A 126 -8.39 18.95 -5.27
N GLU A 127 -9.44 19.02 -6.11
CA GLU A 127 -9.80 17.99 -7.09
C GLU A 127 -8.64 17.56 -8.01
N THR A 128 -7.74 18.49 -8.34
CA THR A 128 -6.56 18.26 -9.20
C THR A 128 -5.57 17.28 -8.57
N PHE A 129 -5.62 17.09 -7.25
CA PHE A 129 -4.79 16.17 -6.49
C PHE A 129 -5.54 14.89 -6.08
N VAL A 130 -6.80 14.72 -6.49
CA VAL A 130 -7.65 13.58 -6.15
C VAL A 130 -7.98 12.77 -7.39
N LYS A 131 -7.85 11.44 -7.31
CA LYS A 131 -8.05 10.51 -8.44
C LYS A 131 -9.44 10.58 -9.10
N ASN A 132 -10.45 11.11 -8.41
CA ASN A 132 -11.83 11.10 -8.86
C ASN A 132 -12.33 12.46 -9.39
N GLY A 133 -11.49 13.52 -9.37
CA GLY A 133 -11.91 14.86 -9.80
C GLY A 133 -12.96 15.49 -8.88
N GLU A 134 -12.97 15.12 -7.60
CA GLU A 134 -13.81 15.72 -6.56
C GLU A 134 -12.88 16.12 -5.41
N GLU A 135 -13.15 17.27 -4.79
CA GLU A 135 -12.42 17.71 -3.60
C GLU A 135 -12.48 16.66 -2.49
N ARG A 136 -11.42 16.60 -1.69
CA ARG A 136 -11.28 15.62 -0.62
C ARG A 136 -11.13 16.33 0.73
N LEU A 137 -12.23 16.36 1.49
CA LEU A 137 -12.23 16.72 2.92
C LEU A 137 -11.47 15.65 3.72
N VAL A 138 -10.47 16.05 4.51
CA VAL A 138 -9.77 15.20 5.47
C VAL A 138 -10.04 15.73 6.86
N VAL A 139 -10.82 14.96 7.61
CA VAL A 139 -11.12 15.22 9.01
C VAL A 139 -10.00 14.69 9.90
N LEU A 140 -9.61 15.47 10.90
CA LEU A 140 -8.59 15.12 11.88
C LEU A 140 -9.25 14.61 13.15
N ASN A 141 -9.02 13.34 13.47
CA ASN A 141 -9.24 12.84 14.82
C ASN A 141 -8.10 13.31 15.76
N ASP A 142 -8.22 13.12 17.07
CA ASP A 142 -7.28 13.65 18.06
C ASP A 142 -5.83 13.21 17.81
N VAL A 143 -5.64 11.95 17.38
CA VAL A 143 -4.32 11.41 17.04
C VAL A 143 -3.77 12.05 15.77
N ALA A 144 -4.60 12.18 14.72
CA ALA A 144 -4.20 12.82 13.47
C ALA A 144 -3.85 14.29 13.71
N ARG A 145 -4.65 15.02 14.49
CA ARG A 145 -4.40 16.40 14.88
C ARG A 145 -3.07 16.55 15.62
N SER A 146 -2.82 15.71 16.63
CA SER A 146 -1.54 15.72 17.37
C SER A 146 -0.33 15.53 16.44
N ILE A 147 -0.45 14.70 15.39
CA ILE A 147 0.61 14.53 14.39
C ILE A 147 0.82 15.80 13.57
N ILE A 148 -0.28 16.41 13.10
CA ILE A 148 -0.25 17.66 12.32
C ILE A 148 0.43 18.77 13.13
N GLU A 149 0.04 18.96 14.39
CA GLU A 149 0.68 19.95 15.27
C GLU A 149 2.18 19.67 15.45
N GLY A 150 2.57 18.40 15.61
CA GLY A 150 3.97 18.01 15.66
C GLY A 150 4.75 18.21 14.34
N GLN A 151 4.08 18.49 13.21
CA GLN A 151 4.73 18.82 11.94
C GLN A 151 4.95 20.33 11.73
N ARG A 152 4.32 21.19 12.54
CA ARG A 152 4.44 22.64 12.42
C ARG A 152 5.90 23.09 12.47
N GLY A 153 6.25 24.09 11.67
CA GLY A 153 7.60 24.66 11.60
C GLY A 153 8.65 23.80 10.90
N GLN A 154 8.37 22.55 10.52
CA GLN A 154 9.35 21.69 9.84
C GLN A 154 9.55 22.07 8.36
N HIS A 155 8.54 22.61 7.71
CA HIS A 155 8.59 23.05 6.31
C HIS A 155 7.48 24.08 6.02
N PRO A 156 7.73 25.12 5.21
CA PRO A 156 6.76 26.20 4.97
C PRO A 156 5.52 25.78 4.16
N GLU A 157 5.66 24.86 3.20
CA GLU A 157 4.54 24.45 2.34
C GLU A 157 3.96 23.05 2.61
N ARG A 158 4.80 22.05 2.90
CA ARG A 158 4.41 20.64 3.03
C ARG A 158 4.26 20.25 4.49
N VAL A 159 3.22 19.47 4.79
CA VAL A 159 3.00 18.95 6.14
C VAL A 159 4.01 17.84 6.47
N PHE A 160 4.24 16.90 5.56
CA PHE A 160 5.13 15.77 5.81
C PHE A 160 6.45 15.89 5.04
N VAL A 161 7.55 15.96 5.78
CA VAL A 161 8.91 16.05 5.22
C VAL A 161 9.85 15.03 5.85
N SER A 162 10.97 14.78 5.18
CA SER A 162 12.08 13.99 5.68
C SER A 162 13.37 14.74 5.40
N ARG A 163 14.11 15.07 6.45
CA ARG A 163 15.35 15.88 6.35
C ARG A 163 15.13 17.18 5.56
N GLY A 164 14.05 17.90 5.87
CA GLY A 164 13.67 19.17 5.22
C GLY A 164 13.17 19.05 3.78
N ARG A 165 13.02 17.83 3.22
CA ARG A 165 12.54 17.63 1.85
C ARG A 165 11.17 16.94 1.82
N PRO A 166 10.30 17.27 0.85
CA PRO A 166 9.03 16.57 0.67
C PRO A 166 9.20 15.06 0.47
N VAL A 167 8.32 14.27 1.08
CA VAL A 167 8.33 12.81 0.93
C VAL A 167 7.50 12.42 -0.29
N ASN A 168 8.14 11.90 -1.33
CA ASN A 168 7.46 11.51 -2.58
C ASN A 168 6.80 10.11 -2.52
N GLY A 169 7.04 9.33 -1.48
CA GLY A 169 6.48 7.99 -1.35
C GLY A 169 6.81 7.33 -0.02
N ILE A 170 5.77 6.78 0.62
CA ILE A 170 5.85 6.05 1.88
C ILE A 170 6.26 4.59 1.60
N ASN A 171 5.74 3.95 0.54
CA ASN A 171 6.00 2.55 0.18
C ASN A 171 7.38 2.33 -0.50
N ASN A 172 8.40 3.02 0.00
CA ASN A 172 9.78 2.97 -0.46
C ASN A 172 10.54 1.75 0.12
N LEU A 173 11.87 1.71 -0.08
CA LEU A 173 12.71 0.61 0.39
C LEU A 173 12.70 0.50 1.93
N SER A 174 12.73 1.62 2.63
CA SER A 174 12.69 1.67 4.10
C SER A 174 11.38 1.09 4.64
N TRP A 175 10.23 1.42 4.04
CA TRP A 175 8.95 0.77 4.39
C TRP A 175 8.98 -0.74 4.17
N LYS A 176 9.45 -1.18 2.99
CA LYS A 176 9.49 -2.61 2.63
C LYS A 176 10.39 -3.42 3.55
N ARG A 177 11.50 -2.84 4.01
CA ARG A 177 12.40 -3.46 5.00
C ARG A 177 11.79 -3.40 6.39
N GLY A 178 11.31 -2.24 6.82
CA GLY A 178 10.72 -2.00 8.14
C GLY A 178 9.59 -2.97 8.45
N ARG A 179 8.68 -3.23 7.51
CA ARG A 179 7.59 -4.22 7.72
C ARG A 179 8.06 -5.67 7.86
N ILE A 180 9.18 -6.05 7.23
CA ILE A 180 9.75 -7.40 7.37
C ILE A 180 10.39 -7.52 8.75
N VAL A 181 11.16 -6.51 9.16
CA VAL A 181 11.76 -6.45 10.50
C VAL A 181 10.68 -6.39 11.58
N ALA A 182 9.61 -5.65 11.39
CA ALA A 182 8.46 -5.61 12.28
C ALA A 182 7.78 -6.98 12.43
N ALA A 183 7.63 -7.72 11.33
CA ALA A 183 7.11 -9.08 11.39
C ALA A 183 8.04 -10.03 12.16
N LEU A 184 9.36 -9.94 11.95
CA LEU A 184 10.34 -10.71 12.73
C LEU A 184 10.34 -10.35 14.22
N ALA A 185 10.22 -9.05 14.55
CA ALA A 185 10.08 -8.60 15.92
C ALA A 185 8.81 -9.18 16.58
N HIS A 186 7.69 -9.17 15.86
CA HIS A 186 6.45 -9.77 16.35
C HIS A 186 6.56 -11.30 16.50
N ILE A 187 7.30 -11.99 15.63
CA ILE A 187 7.58 -13.42 15.78
C ILE A 187 8.42 -13.70 17.02
N ARG A 188 9.42 -12.86 17.32
CA ARG A 188 10.26 -13.01 18.52
C ARG A 188 9.47 -12.90 19.82
N ASP A 189 8.42 -12.09 19.82
CA ASP A 189 7.50 -11.95 20.97
C ASP A 189 6.49 -13.11 21.07
N SER A 190 6.49 -14.08 20.14
CA SER A 190 5.55 -15.21 20.17
C SER A 190 6.11 -16.42 20.92
N ASP A 191 5.23 -17.16 21.61
CA ASP A 191 5.58 -18.35 22.41
C ASP A 191 6.26 -19.47 21.60
N ASP A 192 6.03 -19.50 20.29
CA ASP A 192 6.56 -20.52 19.39
C ASP A 192 8.04 -20.27 19.01
N CYS A 193 8.62 -19.10 19.34
CA CYS A 193 9.93 -18.65 18.87
C CYS A 193 11.02 -18.76 19.94
N GLY A 194 12.06 -19.54 19.68
CA GLY A 194 13.25 -19.66 20.55
C GLY A 194 14.43 -18.76 20.15
N GLY A 195 14.23 -17.84 19.20
CA GLY A 195 15.28 -16.93 18.70
C GLY A 195 15.32 -16.89 17.17
N ILE A 196 15.73 -15.74 16.62
CA ILE A 196 15.93 -15.54 15.18
C ILE A 196 17.16 -14.67 14.97
N GLU A 197 18.09 -15.16 14.17
CA GLU A 197 19.27 -14.43 13.75
C GLU A 197 19.36 -14.38 12.23
N ALA A 198 19.99 -13.32 11.73
CA ALA A 198 20.12 -13.07 10.31
C ALA A 198 21.50 -12.49 10.03
N SER A 199 22.27 -13.16 9.17
CA SER A 199 23.61 -12.78 8.77
C SER A 199 23.71 -12.60 7.26
N VAL A 200 24.73 -11.86 6.84
CA VAL A 200 25.13 -11.81 5.42
C VAL A 200 26.62 -12.00 5.36
N GLU A 201 27.03 -13.00 4.62
CA GLU A 201 28.43 -13.32 4.36
C GLU A 201 28.79 -12.88 2.94
N ARG A 202 30.00 -12.35 2.80
CA ARG A 202 30.58 -11.99 1.51
C ARG A 202 31.87 -12.77 1.34
N ALA A 203 31.92 -13.61 0.30
CA ALA A 203 33.12 -14.34 -0.10
C ALA A 203 33.38 -14.02 -1.57
N ASP A 204 34.46 -13.28 -1.85
CA ASP A 204 34.81 -12.80 -3.19
C ASP A 204 33.66 -12.11 -3.95
N LYS A 205 33.09 -12.80 -4.95
CA LYS A 205 32.00 -12.33 -5.81
C LYS A 205 30.63 -12.83 -5.37
N ASP A 206 30.57 -13.69 -4.35
CA ASP A 206 29.35 -14.28 -3.84
C ASP A 206 28.87 -13.59 -2.55
N VAL A 207 27.56 -13.42 -2.50
CA VAL A 207 26.84 -12.91 -1.33
C VAL A 207 25.86 -14.00 -0.91
N ILE A 208 25.88 -14.35 0.36
CA ILE A 208 24.96 -15.33 0.94
C ILE A 208 24.26 -14.65 2.13
N ALA A 209 22.93 -14.59 2.07
CA ALA A 209 22.13 -14.11 3.18
C ALA A 209 21.46 -15.30 3.86
N THR A 210 21.70 -15.47 5.15
CA THR A 210 21.20 -16.59 5.93
C THR A 210 20.33 -16.06 7.05
N VAL A 211 19.18 -16.71 7.26
CA VAL A 211 18.31 -16.48 8.41
C VAL A 211 18.04 -17.81 9.05
N TRP A 212 18.34 -17.93 10.34
CA TRP A 212 18.03 -19.13 11.11
C TRP A 212 17.25 -18.75 12.37
N GLY A 213 16.51 -19.70 12.90
CA GLY A 213 15.82 -19.53 14.16
C GLY A 213 15.34 -20.85 14.74
N VAL A 214 14.68 -20.78 15.89
CA VAL A 214 14.08 -21.92 16.56
C VAL A 214 12.57 -21.74 16.58
N LYS A 215 11.84 -22.69 16.03
CA LYS A 215 10.37 -22.74 16.06
C LYS A 215 9.92 -24.00 16.79
N ARG A 216 9.23 -23.84 17.92
CA ARG A 216 8.75 -24.96 18.77
C ARG A 216 9.87 -25.96 19.08
N GLY A 217 11.03 -25.45 19.48
CA GLY A 217 12.23 -26.26 19.78
C GLY A 217 12.97 -26.83 18.57
N LYS A 218 12.50 -26.63 17.33
CA LYS A 218 13.19 -27.11 16.12
C LYS A 218 13.92 -25.98 15.41
N ARG A 219 15.17 -26.24 15.01
CA ARG A 219 15.94 -25.32 14.18
C ARG A 219 15.34 -25.26 12.77
N VAL A 220 15.15 -24.04 12.28
CA VAL A 220 14.66 -23.74 10.92
C VAL A 220 15.56 -22.68 10.31
N GLU A 221 15.73 -22.72 8.99
CA GLU A 221 16.57 -21.75 8.28
C GLU A 221 16.05 -21.45 6.89
N SER A 222 16.56 -20.35 6.32
CA SER A 222 16.36 -19.92 4.95
C SER A 222 17.64 -19.27 4.46
N ILE A 223 18.17 -19.77 3.34
CA ILE A 223 19.41 -19.30 2.71
C ILE A 223 19.02 -18.66 1.38
N TYR A 224 19.63 -17.52 1.07
CA TYR A 224 19.43 -16.81 -0.18
C TYR A 224 20.76 -16.44 -0.81
N THR A 225 21.01 -16.98 -2.00
CA THR A 225 22.30 -16.89 -2.69
C THR A 225 22.30 -15.84 -3.80
N TRP A 226 23.49 -15.42 -4.23
CA TRP A 226 23.66 -14.53 -5.38
C TRP A 226 23.06 -15.13 -6.66
N GLY A 227 23.25 -16.43 -6.90
CA GLY A 227 22.68 -17.12 -8.06
C GLY A 227 21.15 -17.03 -8.14
N GLU A 228 20.46 -17.18 -7.01
CA GLU A 228 19.01 -17.01 -6.95
C GLU A 228 18.58 -15.56 -7.15
N TYR A 229 19.31 -14.61 -6.57
CA TYR A 229 19.05 -13.19 -6.76
C TYR A 229 19.22 -12.76 -8.22
N ALA A 230 20.30 -13.19 -8.87
CA ALA A 230 20.60 -12.98 -10.27
C ALA A 230 19.49 -13.55 -11.17
N LYS A 231 19.08 -14.80 -10.95
CA LYS A 231 17.98 -15.46 -11.68
C LYS A 231 16.66 -14.71 -11.53
N GLU A 232 16.31 -14.28 -10.30
CA GLU A 232 15.09 -13.51 -10.05
C GLU A 232 15.11 -12.11 -10.70
N ARG A 233 16.28 -11.48 -10.83
CA ARG A 233 16.43 -10.19 -11.53
C ARG A 233 16.35 -10.34 -13.04
N ALA A 234 17.03 -11.35 -13.60
CA ALA A 234 16.98 -11.67 -15.02
C ALA A 234 15.54 -11.94 -15.48
N ALA A 235 14.77 -12.72 -14.72
CA ALA A 235 13.35 -12.99 -15.01
C ALA A 235 12.48 -11.72 -15.05
N LYS A 236 12.92 -10.64 -14.40
CA LYS A 236 12.24 -9.33 -14.41
C LYS A 236 12.78 -8.39 -15.49
N GLY A 237 13.71 -8.84 -16.34
CA GLY A 237 14.38 -8.01 -17.33
C GLY A 237 15.25 -6.92 -16.70
N LYS A 238 15.70 -7.11 -15.46
CA LYS A 238 16.59 -6.16 -14.79
C LYS A 238 18.04 -6.55 -15.07
N PRO A 239 18.95 -5.57 -15.27
CA PRO A 239 20.37 -5.87 -15.43
C PRO A 239 20.90 -6.63 -14.21
N VAL A 240 21.76 -7.60 -14.50
CA VAL A 240 22.44 -8.50 -13.56
C VAL A 240 23.96 -8.29 -13.61
N GLU A 241 24.47 -7.63 -14.66
CA GLU A 241 25.86 -7.20 -14.76
C GLU A 241 26.22 -6.19 -13.66
N ARG A 242 27.51 -6.19 -13.29
CA ARG A 242 28.06 -5.61 -12.06
C ARG A 242 27.48 -4.23 -11.74
N LEU A 243 27.13 -4.11 -10.46
CA LEU A 243 26.47 -2.99 -9.80
C LEU A 243 27.04 -1.63 -10.24
N GLN A 244 26.24 -0.86 -10.97
CA GLN A 244 26.46 0.58 -11.07
C GLN A 244 26.27 1.20 -9.69
N TYR A 245 26.89 2.37 -9.44
CA TYR A 245 26.86 3.12 -8.18
C TYR A 245 25.45 3.34 -7.56
N LYS A 246 24.38 3.19 -8.35
CA LYS A 246 22.98 3.32 -7.90
C LYS A 246 22.40 2.08 -7.17
N ASP A 247 23.05 0.91 -7.21
CA ASP A 247 22.57 -0.36 -6.62
C ASP A 247 23.26 -0.75 -5.29
N TYR A 248 23.84 0.23 -4.56
CA TYR A 248 24.77 0.06 -3.41
C TYR A 248 24.27 -0.66 -2.15
N ASP A 249 23.25 -1.50 -2.24
CA ASP A 249 22.79 -2.27 -1.09
C ASP A 249 22.23 -3.66 -1.42
N VAL A 250 22.88 -4.36 -2.37
CA VAL A 250 22.56 -5.75 -2.73
C VAL A 250 22.53 -6.67 -1.50
N PRO A 251 23.55 -6.65 -0.61
CA PRO A 251 23.55 -7.50 0.58
C PRO A 251 22.33 -7.32 1.47
N GLN A 252 21.86 -6.09 1.72
CA GLN A 252 20.63 -5.88 2.48
C GLN A 252 19.36 -6.19 1.68
N GLN A 253 19.38 -6.05 0.36
CA GLN A 253 18.27 -6.52 -0.49
C GLN A 253 18.14 -8.05 -0.40
N MET A 254 19.27 -8.77 -0.46
CA MET A 254 19.34 -10.22 -0.30
C MET A 254 18.95 -10.64 1.11
N LEU A 255 19.39 -9.92 2.14
CA LEU A 255 18.96 -10.16 3.51
C LEU A 255 17.46 -9.96 3.70
N ALA A 256 16.88 -8.90 3.11
CA ALA A 256 15.44 -8.68 3.14
C ALA A 256 14.69 -9.81 2.41
N LYS A 257 15.27 -10.37 1.35
CA LYS A 257 14.72 -11.53 0.63
C LYS A 257 14.77 -12.81 1.46
N ALA A 258 15.93 -13.13 2.05
CA ALA A 258 16.09 -14.27 2.94
C ALA A 258 15.11 -14.19 4.13
N ARG A 259 15.01 -13.03 4.78
CA ARG A 259 14.04 -12.77 5.85
C ARG A 259 12.59 -12.97 5.41
N GLN A 260 12.24 -12.51 4.21
CA GLN A 260 10.89 -12.69 3.69
C GLN A 260 10.59 -14.17 3.43
N ARG A 261 11.52 -14.91 2.82
CA ARG A 261 11.38 -16.37 2.59
C ARG A 261 11.26 -17.13 3.90
N PHE A 262 12.11 -16.82 4.88
CA PHE A 262 12.05 -17.38 6.22
C PHE A 262 10.65 -17.21 6.86
N ILE A 263 10.05 -16.03 6.75
CA ILE A 263 8.68 -15.79 7.24
C ILE A 263 7.65 -16.63 6.46
N ASP A 264 7.79 -16.73 5.14
CA ASP A 264 6.84 -17.46 4.31
C ASP A 264 6.86 -18.97 4.53
N GLU A 265 8.05 -19.51 4.70
CA GLU A 265 8.31 -20.94 4.85
C GLU A 265 8.01 -21.42 6.27
N HIS A 266 8.35 -20.60 7.28
CA HIS A 266 8.30 -21.05 8.67
C HIS A 266 7.27 -20.31 9.53
N TRP A 267 6.78 -19.15 9.12
CA TRP A 267 5.91 -18.28 9.93
C TRP A 267 4.72 -17.73 9.15
N GLN A 268 3.97 -18.61 8.47
CA GLN A 268 2.89 -18.24 7.54
C GLN A 268 1.86 -17.27 8.14
N ALA A 269 1.57 -17.37 9.44
CA ALA A 269 0.66 -16.47 10.15
C ALA A 269 1.09 -14.98 10.05
N PHE A 270 2.39 -14.72 9.94
CA PHE A 270 2.97 -13.37 9.87
C PHE A 270 3.27 -12.91 8.43
N ALA A 271 3.10 -13.79 7.43
CA ALA A 271 3.43 -13.51 6.03
C ALA A 271 2.56 -12.38 5.42
N ALA A 272 1.32 -12.22 5.88
CA ALA A 272 0.46 -11.13 5.46
C ALA A 272 0.95 -9.77 6.00
N PHE A 273 1.35 -9.74 7.27
CA PHE A 273 1.91 -8.56 7.94
C PHE A 273 3.25 -8.13 7.35
N SER A 274 4.16 -9.07 7.06
CA SER A 274 5.45 -8.77 6.41
C SER A 274 5.30 -8.15 5.01
N ARG A 275 4.10 -8.22 4.42
CA ARG A 275 3.75 -7.63 3.11
C ARG A 275 2.77 -6.48 3.21
N VAL A 276 2.59 -5.90 4.39
CA VAL A 276 1.66 -4.80 4.60
C VAL A 276 2.01 -3.62 3.69
N ARG A 277 0.98 -3.01 3.09
CA ARG A 277 1.08 -1.82 2.23
C ARG A 277 0.55 -0.61 2.99
N VAL A 278 0.97 0.58 2.60
CA VAL A 278 0.47 1.84 3.16
C VAL A 278 -1.06 1.92 3.04
N HIS A 279 -1.62 1.49 1.91
CA HIS A 279 -3.08 1.44 1.71
C HIS A 279 -3.83 0.51 2.68
N ASN A 280 -3.15 -0.47 3.29
CA ASN A 280 -3.77 -1.29 4.33
C ASN A 280 -4.08 -0.48 5.59
N LEU A 281 -3.39 0.64 5.84
CA LEU A 281 -3.67 1.54 6.95
C LEU A 281 -5.02 2.25 6.77
N LYS A 282 -5.33 2.68 5.54
CA LYS A 282 -6.68 3.16 5.18
C LYS A 282 -7.75 2.10 5.41
N HIS A 283 -7.51 0.85 4.99
CA HIS A 283 -8.43 -0.25 5.29
C HIS A 283 -8.56 -0.52 6.80
N THR A 284 -7.49 -0.31 7.55
CA THR A 284 -7.49 -0.43 9.02
C THR A 284 -8.38 0.61 9.64
N PHE A 285 -8.24 1.88 9.24
CA PHE A 285 -9.11 2.97 9.67
C PHE A 285 -10.59 2.67 9.36
N GLY A 286 -10.91 2.31 8.11
CA GLY A 286 -12.27 1.97 7.70
C GLY A 286 -12.88 0.78 8.47
N ARG A 287 -12.07 -0.25 8.77
CA ARG A 287 -12.53 -1.38 9.59
C ARG A 287 -12.76 -0.98 11.05
N ARG A 288 -11.94 -0.10 11.61
CA ARG A 288 -12.10 0.40 12.97
C ARG A 288 -13.33 1.28 13.10
N LEU A 289 -13.58 2.19 12.16
CA LEU A 289 -14.82 2.96 12.09
C LEU A 289 -16.05 2.04 12.06
N ARG A 290 -16.02 1.00 11.21
CA ARG A 290 -17.07 -0.03 11.18
C ARG A 290 -17.27 -0.71 12.54
N ALA A 291 -16.18 -1.12 13.18
CA ALA A 291 -16.24 -1.80 14.47
C ALA A 291 -16.71 -0.88 15.61
N ALA A 292 -16.48 0.43 15.47
CA ALA A 292 -16.95 1.46 16.40
C ALA A 292 -18.39 1.94 16.10
N GLY A 293 -19.11 1.27 15.21
CA GLY A 293 -20.52 1.58 14.93
C GLY A 293 -20.75 2.82 14.06
N VAL A 294 -19.71 3.34 13.39
CA VAL A 294 -19.86 4.50 12.49
C VAL A 294 -20.67 4.11 11.25
N GLY A 295 -21.60 5.00 10.85
CA GLY A 295 -22.51 4.83 9.72
C GLY A 295 -21.80 4.52 8.40
N PHE A 296 -22.51 3.95 7.44
CA PHE A 296 -21.92 3.70 6.11
C PHE A 296 -21.57 4.99 5.38
N GLU A 297 -22.46 5.99 5.43
CA GLU A 297 -22.28 7.30 4.82
C GLU A 297 -21.05 8.02 5.40
N ASP A 298 -21.00 8.23 6.72
CA ASP A 298 -19.85 8.87 7.38
C ASP A 298 -18.53 8.14 7.09
N ARG A 299 -18.55 6.81 6.98
CA ARG A 299 -17.34 6.05 6.60
C ARG A 299 -16.94 6.30 5.15
N GLN A 300 -17.88 6.52 4.23
CA GLN A 300 -17.55 6.89 2.85
C GLN A 300 -16.87 8.26 2.82
N ASP A 301 -17.43 9.22 3.54
CA ASP A 301 -16.91 10.59 3.62
C ASP A 301 -15.53 10.59 4.29
N LEU A 302 -15.36 9.92 5.44
CA LEU A 302 -14.07 9.78 6.12
C LEU A 302 -13.03 9.02 5.29
N LEU A 303 -13.43 8.13 4.38
CA LEU A 303 -12.52 7.40 3.48
C LEU A 303 -12.36 8.05 2.10
N GLY A 304 -13.00 9.18 1.81
CA GLY A 304 -12.93 9.81 0.49
C GLY A 304 -13.33 8.84 -0.63
N HIS A 305 -14.38 8.08 -0.37
CA HIS A 305 -15.10 7.33 -1.39
C HIS A 305 -16.10 8.26 -2.06
N ARG A 306 -16.37 8.07 -3.35
CA ARG A 306 -17.42 8.82 -4.04
C ARG A 306 -18.73 8.63 -3.27
N SER A 307 -19.28 9.74 -2.80
CA SER A 307 -20.50 9.84 -2.03
C SER A 307 -21.43 10.75 -2.81
N GLY A 308 -22.70 10.39 -2.96
CA GLY A 308 -23.68 11.24 -3.67
C GLY A 308 -23.96 12.58 -2.98
N ARG A 309 -23.35 12.81 -1.80
CA ARG A 309 -23.45 14.01 -0.96
C ARG A 309 -22.36 15.05 -1.17
N MET A 310 -21.42 14.88 -2.11
CA MET A 310 -20.29 15.81 -2.27
C MET A 310 -20.73 17.15 -2.89
N THR A 311 -21.51 17.92 -2.15
CA THR A 311 -21.64 19.37 -2.27
C THR A 311 -20.44 20.00 -1.57
N THR A 312 -19.83 21.01 -2.18
CA THR A 312 -18.64 21.78 -1.71
C THR A 312 -18.84 22.49 -0.36
N HIS A 313 -19.99 22.31 0.30
CA HIS A 313 -20.36 22.99 1.54
C HIS A 313 -20.65 21.96 2.62
N TYR A 314 -19.77 21.90 3.63
CA TYR A 314 -20.02 21.19 4.88
C TYR A 314 -20.51 22.19 5.92
N SER A 315 -21.64 21.90 6.56
CA SER A 315 -22.07 22.64 7.75
C SER A 315 -21.17 22.33 8.95
N ALA A 316 -21.12 23.24 9.92
CA ALA A 316 -20.44 22.98 11.18
C ALA A 316 -20.99 21.70 11.86
N ALA A 317 -22.31 21.49 11.85
CA ALA A 317 -22.90 20.28 12.42
C ALA A 317 -22.37 18.99 11.76
N GLU A 318 -22.26 18.97 10.42
CA GLU A 318 -21.72 17.81 9.68
C GLU A 318 -20.25 17.56 9.98
N LEU A 319 -19.42 18.63 10.03
CA LEU A 319 -18.01 18.50 10.41
C LEU A 319 -17.87 17.95 11.83
N GLY A 320 -18.68 18.45 12.77
CA GLY A 320 -18.71 17.96 14.15
C GLY A 320 -19.04 16.46 14.23
N ASN A 321 -20.06 16.02 13.48
CA ASN A 321 -20.43 14.60 13.40
C ASN A 321 -19.29 13.73 12.84
N LEU A 322 -18.63 14.18 11.78
CA LEU A 322 -17.51 13.45 11.18
C LEU A 322 -16.29 13.38 12.11
N ILE A 323 -15.99 14.45 12.84
CA ILE A 323 -14.91 14.49 13.83
C ILE A 323 -15.21 13.51 14.97
N GLU A 324 -16.43 13.55 15.53
CA GLU A 324 -16.84 12.63 16.59
C GLU A 324 -16.73 11.17 16.10
N ALA A 325 -17.26 10.88 14.91
CA ALA A 325 -17.19 9.57 14.28
C ALA A 325 -15.73 9.09 14.10
N ALA A 326 -14.84 9.97 13.63
CA ALA A 326 -13.42 9.68 13.49
C ALA A 326 -12.76 9.44 14.86
N ASN A 327 -13.15 10.18 15.90
CA ASN A 327 -12.63 10.03 17.26
C ASN A 327 -13.08 8.76 17.96
N ARG A 328 -14.15 8.09 17.51
CA ARG A 328 -14.54 6.76 18.05
C ARG A 328 -13.44 5.70 17.87
N VAL A 329 -12.48 5.90 16.95
CA VAL A 329 -11.33 5.00 16.80
C VAL A 329 -10.14 5.35 17.69
N CYS A 330 -10.14 6.54 18.33
CA CYS A 330 -9.06 7.05 19.17
C CYS A 330 -9.01 6.46 20.58
N GLY A 331 -10.07 5.81 21.06
CA GLY A 331 -10.21 5.49 22.49
C GLY A 331 -10.76 4.12 22.87
N SER A 332 -10.81 3.13 21.96
CA SER A 332 -11.30 1.80 22.37
C SER A 332 -10.32 1.11 23.32
N LYS A 333 -10.65 1.09 24.61
CA LYS A 333 -10.06 0.26 25.68
C LYS A 333 -10.05 -1.25 25.36
N SER A 334 -10.65 -1.68 24.26
CA SER A 334 -10.59 -3.07 23.80
C SER A 334 -9.24 -3.35 23.14
N ARG A 335 -8.29 -3.85 23.94
CA ARG A 335 -7.08 -4.54 23.47
C ARG A 335 -7.38 -5.74 22.55
N LYS A 336 -8.64 -6.14 22.40
CA LYS A 336 -9.08 -7.20 21.50
C LYS A 336 -9.56 -6.60 20.19
N SER A 337 -8.81 -6.84 19.11
CA SER A 337 -9.36 -6.73 17.76
C SER A 337 -10.55 -7.69 17.65
N PRO A 338 -11.72 -7.30 17.13
CA PRO A 338 -12.79 -8.25 16.85
C PRO A 338 -12.25 -9.31 15.91
N ALA A 339 -12.26 -10.57 16.37
CA ALA A 339 -11.78 -11.72 15.64
C ALA A 339 -12.38 -11.72 14.23
N LEU A 340 -11.55 -12.02 13.24
CA LEU A 340 -11.94 -12.07 11.84
C LEU A 340 -12.84 -13.29 11.64
N MET A 341 -14.15 -13.15 11.83
CA MET A 341 -15.10 -14.23 11.54
C MET A 341 -15.30 -14.30 10.02
N VAL A 342 -14.55 -15.19 9.37
CA VAL A 342 -14.70 -15.47 7.93
C VAL A 342 -15.91 -16.40 7.76
N LEU A 343 -17.07 -15.82 7.41
CA LEU A 343 -18.23 -16.61 7.04
C LEU A 343 -17.95 -17.30 5.68
N LYS A 344 -17.65 -18.61 5.71
CA LYS A 344 -17.58 -19.44 4.51
C LYS A 344 -19.01 -19.72 4.05
N ARG A 345 -19.43 -19.13 2.93
CA ARG A 345 -20.67 -19.49 2.24
C ARG A 345 -20.56 -20.95 1.78
N LYS A 346 -21.45 -21.84 2.25
CA LYS A 346 -21.62 -23.18 1.67
C LYS A 346 -21.90 -22.99 0.18
N ARG A 347 -21.09 -23.59 -0.69
CA ARG A 347 -21.48 -23.77 -2.09
C ARG A 347 -22.61 -24.79 -2.07
N GLY A 348 -23.81 -24.33 -2.42
CA GLY A 348 -24.88 -25.23 -2.88
C GLY A 348 -24.54 -25.76 -4.26
#